data_AF-M1EM35-F1
#
_entry.id   AF-M1EM35-F1
#
_cell.length_a   1.000
_cell.length_b   1.000
_cell.length_c   1.000
_cell.angle_alpha   90.00
_cell.angle_beta   90.00
_cell.angle_gamma   90.00
#
_symmetry.space_group_name_H-M   'P 1'
#
loop_
_entity.id
_entity.type
_entity.pdbx_description
1 polymer ?
#
loop_
_entity_poly.entity_id
_entity_poly.type
_entity_poly.pdbx_seq_one_letter_code
_entity_poly.pdbx_strand_id
1 'polypeptide(L)'
;QGPGRHAPPWIRGNVPLCSYCVVCKQQCGSQPKLCDSRCIWCQKTVHDECMKSSLKNEKCDFGEFRNLIIPPSYLTSINQMRKDKKTDYALLASKLGKHWTPLIILANSRSGTNMGEGLLGEFRILLNPVQVFDVTKTPPIKALQLCTLLP
;
A
#
# COMPACT_ATOMS: atom_id res chain seq x y z
N GLN A 1 -6.43 18.22 -11.16
CA GLN A 1 -6.65 17.32 -10.01
C GLN A 1 -5.89 16.02 -10.29
N GLY A 2 -4.84 15.70 -9.53
CA GLY A 2 -3.94 14.59 -9.86
C GLY A 2 -4.54 13.21 -9.55
N PRO A 3 -4.27 12.18 -10.37
CA PRO A 3 -4.78 10.83 -10.17
C PRO A 3 -4.00 10.16 -9.03
N GLY A 4 -4.70 9.49 -8.11
CA GLY A 4 -4.08 8.74 -7.01
C GLY A 4 -4.13 9.37 -5.63
N ARG A 5 -4.79 10.53 -5.45
CA ARG A 5 -4.96 11.09 -4.11
C ARG A 5 -6.17 10.48 -3.40
N HIS A 6 -5.92 9.48 -2.56
CA HIS A 6 -6.92 8.77 -1.77
C HIS A 6 -7.07 9.35 -0.37
N ALA A 7 -8.26 9.21 0.21
CA ALA A 7 -8.41 9.36 1.65
C ALA A 7 -7.48 8.34 2.33
N PRO A 8 -6.58 8.76 3.24
CA PRO A 8 -5.67 7.83 3.89
C PRO A 8 -6.50 6.87 4.75
N PRO A 9 -6.37 5.53 4.56
CA PRO A 9 -7.00 4.56 5.43
C PRO A 9 -6.19 4.51 6.73
N TRP A 10 -6.62 5.30 7.71
CA TRP A 10 -6.03 5.34 9.04
C TRP A 10 -6.51 4.14 9.86
N ILE A 11 -5.57 3.38 10.40
CA ILE A 11 -5.83 2.27 11.32
C ILE A 11 -5.39 2.70 12.71
N ARG A 12 -6.34 2.74 13.64
CA ARG A 12 -6.10 3.11 15.03
C ARG A 12 -5.41 1.96 15.79
N GLY A 13 -4.43 2.28 16.63
CA GLY A 13 -3.74 1.34 17.53
C GLY A 13 -2.66 0.46 16.88
N ASN A 14 -2.56 0.39 15.55
CA ASN A 14 -1.55 -0.41 14.85
C ASN A 14 -0.27 0.37 14.54
N VAL A 15 0.30 0.95 15.60
CA VAL A 15 1.43 1.86 15.52
C VAL A 15 2.72 1.13 15.94
N PRO A 16 3.76 1.04 15.09
CA PRO A 16 5.02 0.39 15.42
C PRO A 16 5.71 0.99 16.64
N LEU A 17 6.52 0.16 17.31
CA LEU A 17 7.45 0.63 18.33
C LEU A 17 8.36 1.73 17.75
N CYS A 18 8.70 2.72 18.58
CA CYS A 18 9.58 3.83 18.22
C CYS A 18 9.09 4.65 17.00
N SER A 19 7.78 4.73 16.78
CA SER A 19 7.20 5.59 15.75
C SER A 19 6.94 7.00 16.27
N TYR A 20 6.94 7.98 15.37
CA TYR A 20 6.83 9.40 15.70
C TYR A 20 5.68 10.05 14.94
N CYS A 21 4.96 10.94 15.61
CA CYS A 21 3.86 11.67 15.02
C CYS A 21 4.36 12.58 13.90
N VAL A 22 3.74 12.49 12.72
CA VAL A 22 4.10 13.33 11.57
C VAL A 22 3.90 14.83 11.86
N VAL A 23 2.99 15.19 12.77
CA VAL A 23 2.65 16.57 13.13
C VAL A 23 3.57 17.11 14.22
N CYS A 24 3.52 16.57 15.44
CA CYS A 24 4.25 17.12 16.59
C CYS A 24 5.66 16.54 16.79
N LYS A 25 6.05 15.53 15.99
CA LYS A 25 7.33 14.81 16.07
C LYS A 25 7.61 14.09 17.40
N GLN A 26 6.61 13.95 18.26
CA GLN A 26 6.70 13.16 19.51
C GLN A 26 6.35 11.70 19.27
N GLN A 27 6.81 10.82 20.16
CA GLN A 27 6.60 9.37 20.06
C GLN A 27 5.10 9.00 20.12
N CYS A 28 4.66 8.11 19.23
CA CYS A 28 3.33 7.51 19.23
C CYS A 28 3.33 6.15 19.95
N GLY A 29 2.15 5.66 20.33
CA GLY A 29 1.99 4.34 20.95
C GLY A 29 2.56 4.25 22.37
N SER A 30 2.74 5.38 23.06
CA SER A 30 3.30 5.43 24.42
C SER A 30 2.29 5.04 25.50
N GLN A 31 1.01 4.99 25.18
CA GLN A 31 -0.06 4.67 26.13
C GLN A 31 -0.47 3.20 25.98
N PRO A 32 -0.77 2.48 27.09
CA PRO A 32 -1.21 1.09 27.05
C PRO A 32 -2.68 0.98 26.65
N LYS A 33 -3.07 1.62 25.55
CA LYS A 33 -4.41 1.62 24.98
C LYS A 33 -4.31 1.67 23.45
N LEU A 34 -5.37 1.25 22.76
CA LEU A 34 -5.48 1.41 21.31
C LEU A 34 -5.72 2.88 20.95
N CYS A 35 -4.64 3.66 20.88
CA CYS A 35 -4.63 5.04 20.44
C CYS A 35 -3.61 5.26 19.34
N ASP A 36 -3.67 6.45 18.75
CA ASP A 36 -2.86 6.88 17.62
C ASP A 36 -3.18 6.05 16.38
N SER A 37 -2.84 6.58 15.21
CA SER A 37 -3.23 6.01 13.95
C SER A 37 -2.06 5.92 13.00
N ARG A 38 -2.05 4.85 12.20
CA ARG A 38 -1.10 4.64 11.11
C ARG A 38 -1.85 4.57 9.79
N CYS A 39 -1.34 5.25 8.78
CA CYS A 39 -1.85 5.08 7.41
C CYS A 39 -1.26 3.81 6.80
N ILE A 40 -2.10 2.93 6.23
CA ILE A 40 -1.62 1.66 5.65
C ILE A 40 -0.73 1.82 4.42
N TRP A 41 -0.80 2.97 3.75
CA TRP A 41 -0.09 3.18 2.49
C TRP A 41 1.20 3.97 2.71
N CYS A 42 1.09 5.19 3.21
CA CYS A 42 2.25 6.05 3.42
C CYS A 42 3.00 5.79 4.72
N GLN A 43 2.52 4.87 5.57
CA GLN A 43 3.13 4.48 6.84
C GLN A 43 3.27 5.59 7.88
N LYS A 44 2.80 6.80 7.59
CA LYS A 44 2.79 7.93 8.54
C LYS A 44 1.98 7.54 9.78
N THR A 45 2.51 7.92 10.94
CA THR A 45 1.87 7.78 12.25
C THR A 45 1.45 9.15 12.78
N VAL A 46 0.34 9.20 13.50
CA VAL A 46 -0.20 10.44 14.06
C VAL A 46 -0.97 10.16 15.35
N HIS A 47 -0.84 11.05 16.34
CA HIS A 47 -1.71 11.03 17.52
C HIS A 47 -3.17 11.34 17.20
N ASP A 48 -4.10 10.79 17.99
CA ASP A 48 -5.54 11.03 17.84
C ASP A 48 -5.89 12.54 17.86
N GLU A 49 -5.19 13.31 18.71
CA GLU A 49 -5.38 14.77 18.84
C GLU A 49 -4.82 15.53 17.62
N CYS A 50 -3.61 15.17 17.19
CA CYS A 50 -2.96 15.75 16.01
C CYS A 50 -3.74 15.46 14.72
N MET A 51 -4.38 14.29 14.63
CA MET A 51 -5.23 13.94 13.50
C MET A 51 -6.44 14.88 13.42
N LYS A 52 -7.13 15.12 14.54
CA LYS A 52 -8.32 15.97 14.60
C LYS A 52 -8.02 17.42 14.27
N SER A 53 -6.84 17.93 14.66
CA SER A 53 -6.46 19.33 14.48
C SER A 53 -5.91 19.64 13.07
N SER A 54 -5.13 18.72 12.48
CA SER A 54 -4.27 19.07 11.33
C SER A 54 -4.49 18.23 10.07
N LEU A 55 -5.10 17.03 10.16
CA LEU A 55 -5.02 16.03 9.08
C LEU A 55 -6.37 15.56 8.50
N LYS A 56 -7.50 16.18 8.88
CA LYS A 56 -8.85 15.76 8.41
C LYS A 56 -8.98 15.70 6.88
N ASN A 57 -8.29 16.56 6.15
CA ASN A 57 -8.39 16.67 4.69
C ASN A 57 -7.09 16.31 3.95
N GLU A 58 -6.07 15.82 4.65
CA GLU A 58 -4.83 15.41 3.98
C GLU A 58 -5.07 14.15 3.15
N LYS A 59 -4.51 14.12 1.94
CA LYS A 59 -4.61 12.98 1.04
C LYS A 59 -3.33 12.17 1.12
N CYS A 60 -3.46 10.85 1.01
CA CYS A 60 -2.31 9.96 1.04
C CYS A 60 -1.47 10.10 -0.23
N ASP A 61 -0.16 10.16 -0.05
CA ASP A 61 0.88 10.24 -1.08
C ASP A 61 1.61 8.91 -1.30
N PHE A 62 1.15 7.83 -0.65
CA PHE A 62 1.78 6.50 -0.61
C PHE A 62 3.20 6.47 -0.02
N GLY A 63 3.71 7.59 0.50
CA GLY A 63 4.98 7.67 1.21
C GLY A 63 6.20 7.23 0.39
N GLU A 64 7.17 6.65 1.07
CA GLU A 64 8.46 6.23 0.51
C GLU A 64 8.31 5.20 -0.61
N PHE A 65 7.39 4.24 -0.45
CA PHE A 65 7.19 3.13 -1.40
C PHE A 65 6.18 3.45 -2.51
N ARG A 66 5.82 4.73 -2.70
CA ARG A 66 4.79 5.14 -3.69
C ARG A 66 5.00 4.61 -5.11
N ASN A 67 6.26 4.49 -5.52
CA ASN A 67 6.61 4.03 -6.86
C ASN A 67 6.45 2.51 -7.02
N LEU A 68 6.46 1.76 -5.91
CA LEU A 68 6.38 0.31 -5.89
C LEU A 68 4.95 -0.19 -5.68
N ILE A 69 4.08 0.64 -5.11
CA ILE A 69 2.69 0.28 -4.78
C ILE A 69 1.81 0.38 -6.03
N ILE A 70 0.96 -0.61 -6.26
CA ILE A 70 -0.17 -0.52 -7.21
C ILE A 70 -1.34 0.13 -6.47
N PRO A 71 -1.71 1.39 -6.79
CA PRO A 71 -2.80 2.06 -6.09
C PRO A 71 -4.15 1.37 -6.33
N PRO A 72 -5.05 1.29 -5.34
CA PRO A 72 -6.40 0.78 -5.55
C PRO A 72 -7.17 1.48 -6.69
N SER A 73 -6.96 2.79 -6.88
CA SER A 73 -7.54 3.53 -8.02
C SER A 73 -7.14 2.96 -9.37
N TYR A 74 -5.89 2.51 -9.51
CA TYR A 74 -5.38 1.98 -10.77
C TYR A 74 -6.14 0.71 -11.15
N LEU A 75 -6.30 -0.20 -10.19
CA LEU A 75 -7.06 -1.45 -10.37
C LEU A 75 -8.53 -1.18 -10.69
N THR A 76 -9.16 -0.23 -9.99
CA THR A 76 -10.55 0.16 -10.26
C THR A 76 -10.71 0.74 -11.67
N SER A 77 -9.79 1.60 -12.11
CA SER A 77 -9.81 2.15 -13.48
C SER A 77 -9.65 1.07 -14.54
N ILE A 78 -8.77 0.09 -14.34
CA ILE A 78 -8.63 -1.04 -15.25
C ILE A 78 -9.91 -1.87 -15.32
N ASN A 79 -10.52 -2.18 -14.17
CA ASN A 79 -11.75 -2.97 -14.11
C ASN A 79 -12.93 -2.27 -14.79
N GLN A 80 -13.01 -0.93 -14.72
CA GLN A 80 -14.01 -0.16 -15.46
C GLN A 80 -13.77 -0.21 -16.97
N MET A 81 -12.52 0.02 -17.42
CA MET A 81 -12.19 0.11 -18.85
C MET A 81 -12.13 -1.23 -19.59
N ARG A 82 -11.97 -2.35 -18.87
CA ARG A 82 -12.11 -3.69 -19.47
C ARG A 82 -13.50 -3.92 -20.09
N LYS A 83 -14.50 -3.14 -19.70
CA LYS A 83 -15.84 -3.16 -20.32
C LYS A 83 -15.86 -2.49 -21.71
N ASP A 84 -14.94 -1.56 -21.98
CA ASP A 84 -14.93 -0.72 -23.19
C ASP A 84 -13.87 -1.13 -24.25
N LYS A 85 -13.21 -2.30 -24.07
CA LYS A 85 -12.28 -2.96 -25.02
C LYS A 85 -11.05 -2.18 -25.52
N LYS A 86 -10.80 -0.94 -25.08
CA LYS A 86 -9.60 -0.16 -25.45
C LYS A 86 -8.86 0.30 -24.21
N THR A 87 -7.89 -0.48 -23.72
CA THR A 87 -7.11 -0.13 -22.53
C THR A 87 -5.68 0.23 -22.91
N ASP A 88 -5.33 1.50 -22.75
CA ASP A 88 -3.94 1.98 -22.81
C ASP A 88 -3.36 2.01 -21.38
N TYR A 89 -2.69 0.93 -21.01
CA TYR A 89 -2.04 0.78 -19.69
C TYR A 89 -0.90 1.79 -19.50
N ALA A 90 -0.21 2.17 -20.58
CA ALA A 90 0.88 3.14 -20.54
C ALA A 90 0.36 4.55 -20.21
N LEU A 91 -0.77 4.96 -20.80
CA LEU A 91 -1.41 6.24 -20.46
C LEU A 91 -1.87 6.27 -19.00
N LEU A 92 -2.43 5.17 -18.48
CA LEU A 92 -2.79 5.08 -17.06
C LEU A 92 -1.57 5.09 -16.13
N ALA A 93 -0.49 4.43 -16.51
CA ALA A 93 0.73 4.40 -15.72
C ALA A 93 1.42 5.77 -15.69
N SER A 94 1.40 6.51 -16.81
CA SER A 94 2.02 7.85 -16.91
C SER A 94 1.50 8.82 -15.85
N LYS A 95 0.23 8.64 -15.45
CA LYS A 95 -0.47 9.39 -14.41
C LYS A 95 0.07 9.15 -13.00
N LEU A 96 0.68 8.00 -12.74
CA LEU A 96 1.27 7.62 -11.44
C LEU A 96 2.72 8.11 -11.28
N GLY A 97 3.31 8.61 -12.36
CA GLY A 97 4.64 9.23 -12.36
C GLY A 97 5.65 8.46 -13.19
N LYS A 98 6.68 9.17 -13.67
CA LYS A 98 7.71 8.63 -14.57
C LYS A 98 8.55 7.50 -13.98
N HIS A 99 8.63 7.42 -12.65
CA HIS A 99 9.41 6.42 -11.91
C HIS A 99 8.52 5.36 -11.25
N TRP A 100 7.24 5.27 -11.63
CA TRP A 100 6.37 4.24 -11.10
C TRP A 100 6.80 2.88 -11.67
N THR A 101 7.24 2.00 -10.79
CA THR A 101 7.80 0.68 -11.12
C THR A 101 7.27 -0.32 -10.10
N PRO A 102 6.03 -0.84 -10.32
CA PRO A 102 5.38 -1.71 -9.36
C PRO A 102 6.18 -2.96 -9.06
N LEU A 103 6.23 -3.33 -7.77
CA LEU A 103 6.89 -4.54 -7.32
C LEU A 103 5.86 -5.66 -7.12
N ILE A 104 6.07 -6.82 -7.73
CA ILE A 104 5.26 -8.02 -7.48
C ILE A 104 6.14 -9.03 -6.74
N ILE A 105 5.65 -9.51 -5.60
CA ILE A 105 6.32 -10.49 -4.76
C ILE A 105 5.72 -11.86 -5.02
N LEU A 106 6.57 -12.78 -5.45
CA LEU A 106 6.29 -14.21 -5.58
C LEU A 106 7.20 -14.94 -4.60
N ALA A 107 6.64 -15.54 -3.55
CA ALA A 107 7.44 -16.33 -2.62
C ALA A 107 6.85 -17.72 -2.40
N ASN A 108 7.72 -18.71 -2.24
CA ASN A 108 7.36 -20.06 -1.81
C ASN A 108 7.47 -20.12 -0.29
N SER A 109 6.35 -20.06 0.43
CA SER A 109 6.33 -20.03 1.90
C SER A 109 6.81 -21.32 2.56
N ARG A 110 6.91 -22.43 1.80
CA ARG A 110 7.37 -23.74 2.29
C ARG A 110 8.87 -23.99 2.07
N SER A 111 9.58 -23.06 1.45
CA SER A 111 11.02 -23.16 1.26
C SER A 111 11.80 -22.70 2.49
N GLY A 112 12.87 -23.40 2.84
CA GLY A 112 13.81 -22.98 3.89
C GLY A 112 13.25 -23.07 5.31
N THR A 113 13.51 -22.05 6.13
CA THR A 113 13.27 -22.01 7.60
C THR A 113 11.80 -21.83 8.01
N ASN A 114 10.84 -22.04 7.10
CA ASN A 114 9.40 -21.79 7.31
C ASN A 114 9.04 -20.36 7.75
N MET A 115 9.95 -19.39 7.61
CA MET A 115 9.67 -17.97 7.90
C MET A 115 8.95 -17.23 6.76
N GLY A 116 8.62 -17.92 5.67
CA GLY A 116 8.06 -17.30 4.46
C GLY A 116 6.70 -16.63 4.69
N GLU A 117 5.88 -17.13 5.61
CA GLU A 117 4.59 -16.50 5.93
C GLU A 117 4.78 -15.14 6.62
N GLY A 118 5.71 -15.04 7.57
CA GLY A 118 6.05 -13.78 8.24
C GLY A 118 6.60 -12.75 7.25
N LEU A 119 7.54 -13.16 6.40
CA LEU A 119 8.10 -12.28 5.36
C LEU A 119 7.03 -11.77 4.38
N LEU A 120 6.14 -12.65 3.92
CA LEU A 120 5.01 -12.25 3.08
C LEU A 120 4.04 -11.32 3.83
N GLY A 121 3.90 -11.48 5.15
CA GLY A 121 3.17 -10.56 6.03
C GLY A 121 3.74 -9.15 6.00
N GLU A 122 5.06 -9.00 6.16
CA GLU A 122 5.74 -7.71 6.09
C GLU A 122 5.55 -7.02 4.74
N PHE A 123 5.66 -7.77 3.63
CA PHE A 123 5.37 -7.19 2.31
C PHE A 123 3.92 -6.74 2.15
N ARG A 124 2.94 -7.40 2.80
CA ARG A 124 1.53 -6.97 2.78
C ARG A 124 1.27 -5.72 3.63
N ILE A 125 2.14 -5.42 4.59
CA ILE A 125 2.10 -4.17 5.35
C ILE A 125 2.59 -3.01 4.48
N LEU A 126 3.57 -3.26 3.59
CA LEU A 126 4.23 -2.22 2.79
C LEU A 126 3.60 -2.00 1.40
N LEU A 127 3.11 -3.07 0.77
CA LEU A 127 2.58 -3.06 -0.60
C LEU A 127 1.07 -3.33 -0.62
N ASN A 128 0.43 -3.13 -1.77
CA ASN A 128 -0.95 -3.56 -1.94
C ASN A 128 -0.99 -5.11 -1.84
N PRO A 129 -1.86 -5.72 -1.00
CA PRO A 129 -1.90 -7.17 -0.85
C PRO A 129 -2.06 -7.95 -2.17
N VAL A 130 -2.65 -7.34 -3.21
CA VAL A 130 -2.72 -7.92 -4.56
C VAL A 130 -1.35 -8.15 -5.20
N GLN A 131 -0.29 -7.51 -4.70
CA GLN A 131 1.07 -7.63 -5.20
C GLN A 131 1.86 -8.77 -4.54
N VAL A 132 1.30 -9.41 -3.50
CA VAL A 132 2.06 -10.32 -2.62
C VAL A 132 1.47 -11.73 -2.65
N PHE A 133 2.08 -12.58 -3.47
CA PHE A 133 1.62 -13.94 -3.77
C PHE A 133 2.47 -15.00 -3.08
N ASP A 134 1.78 -15.93 -2.42
CA ASP A 134 2.35 -17.20 -1.99
C ASP A 134 2.15 -18.23 -3.10
N VAL A 135 3.24 -18.70 -3.72
CA VAL A 135 3.15 -19.65 -4.85
C VAL A 135 2.63 -21.02 -4.45
N THR A 136 2.61 -21.33 -3.14
CA THR A 136 2.01 -22.56 -2.61
C THR A 136 0.49 -22.48 -2.56
N LYS A 137 -0.07 -21.25 -2.56
CA LYS A 137 -1.51 -20.99 -2.53
C LYS A 137 -2.05 -20.55 -3.90
N THR A 138 -1.24 -19.82 -4.67
CA THR A 138 -1.61 -19.28 -5.99
C THR A 138 -0.57 -19.70 -7.02
N PRO A 139 -0.94 -20.46 -8.07
CA PRO A 139 -0.01 -20.81 -9.14
C PRO A 139 0.66 -19.56 -9.74
N PRO A 140 1.98 -19.60 -10.03
CA PRO A 140 2.71 -18.44 -10.55
C PRO A 140 2.05 -17.79 -11.77
N ILE A 141 1.45 -18.59 -12.66
CA ILE A 141 0.73 -18.08 -13.84
C ILE A 141 -0.41 -17.13 -13.48
N LYS A 142 -1.17 -17.41 -12.41
CA LYS A 142 -2.26 -16.53 -11.95
C LYS A 142 -1.72 -15.24 -11.36
N ALA A 143 -0.59 -15.30 -10.66
CA ALA A 143 0.05 -14.11 -10.12
C ALA A 143 0.63 -13.22 -11.23
N LEU A 144 1.20 -13.82 -12.27
CA LEU A 144 1.74 -13.12 -13.44
C LEU A 144 0.66 -12.49 -14.34
N GLN A 145 -0.61 -12.88 -14.21
CA GLN A 145 -1.71 -12.18 -14.89
C GLN A 145 -1.77 -10.70 -14.49
N LEU A 146 -1.34 -10.34 -13.27
CA LEU A 146 -1.26 -8.94 -12.85
C LEU A 146 -0.28 -8.13 -13.69
N CYS A 147 0.83 -8.73 -14.14
CA CYS A 147 1.81 -8.06 -15.00
C CYS A 147 1.22 -7.65 -16.35
N THR A 148 0.21 -8.38 -16.85
CA THR A 148 -0.47 -8.02 -18.12
C THR A 148 -1.30 -6.75 -18.01
N LEU A 149 -1.51 -6.25 -16.79
CA LEU A 149 -2.22 -5.02 -16.50
C LEU A 149 -1.31 -3.86 -16.19
N LEU A 150 0.00 -4.06 -16.24
CA LEU A 150 1.02 -3.05 -15.97
C LEU A 150 1.62 -2.58 -17.32
N PRO A 151 2.16 -1.35 -17.37
CA PRO A 151 2.83 -0.81 -18.55
C PRO A 151 4.06 -1.62 -18.97
#